data_AF-A0A6V7XRE6-F1
#
_entry.id   AF-A0A6V7XRE6-F1
#
_cell.length_a   1.000
_cell.length_b   1.000
_cell.length_c   1.000
_cell.angle_alpha   90.00
_cell.angle_beta   90.00
_cell.angle_gamma   90.00
#
_symmetry.space_group_name_H-M   'P 1'
#
loop_
_entity.id
_entity.type
_entity.pdbx_description
1 polymer ?
#
loop_
_entity_poly.entity_id
_entity_poly.type
_entity_poly.pdbx_seq_one_letter_code
_entity_poly.pdbx_strand_id
1 'polypeptide(L)'
;MERQRQIVDRFVNLLFFGMAIPVLEKIVGMFKSGYIDVSLVRYFGIEVLELVEQPYSPQFISALLPIVTNKEVFDRATFEKHPIAKEFMLLNCGNSK
;
A
#
# COMPACT_ATOMS: atom_id res chain seq x y z
N MET A 1 14.70 -11.21 -5.99
CA MET A 1 14.25 -9.92 -5.42
C MET A 1 14.45 -8.75 -6.36
N GLU A 2 15.66 -8.46 -6.87
CA GLU A 2 15.94 -7.28 -7.74
C GLU A 2 14.92 -7.10 -8.88
N ARG A 3 14.71 -8.17 -9.68
CA ARG A 3 13.78 -8.15 -10.82
C ARG A 3 12.32 -7.91 -10.42
N GLN A 4 11.89 -8.49 -9.30
CA GLN A 4 10.52 -8.31 -8.83
C GLN A 4 10.31 -6.91 -8.25
N ARG A 5 11.33 -6.35 -7.58
CA ARG A 5 11.31 -4.95 -7.14
C ARG A 5 11.17 -4.01 -8.33
N GLN A 6 11.94 -4.20 -9.39
CA GLN A 6 11.80 -3.42 -10.63
C GLN A 6 10.39 -3.48 -11.22
N ILE A 7 9.71 -4.63 -11.12
CA ILE A 7 8.32 -4.77 -11.57
C ILE A 7 7.38 -3.98 -10.64
N VAL A 8 7.60 -4.04 -9.32
CA VAL A 8 6.85 -3.22 -8.35
C VAL A 8 7.04 -1.73 -8.62
N ASP A 9 8.26 -1.28 -8.95
CA ASP A 9 8.52 0.12 -9.31
C ASP A 9 7.69 0.54 -10.54
N ARG A 10 7.49 -0.36 -11.51
CA ARG A 10 6.60 -0.10 -12.65
C ARG A 10 5.13 0.01 -12.22
N PHE A 11 4.67 -0.77 -11.24
CA PHE A 11 3.33 -0.61 -10.69
C PHE A 11 3.17 0.74 -9.96
N VAL A 12 4.17 1.16 -9.17
CA VAL A 12 4.18 2.46 -8.51
C VAL A 12 4.09 3.59 -9.55
N ASN A 13 4.88 3.51 -10.62
CA ASN A 13 4.81 4.49 -11.71
C ASN A 13 3.43 4.50 -12.39
N LEU A 14 2.85 3.34 -12.69
CA LEU A 14 1.51 3.27 -13.28
C LEU A 14 0.46 3.90 -12.37
N LEU A 15 0.55 3.66 -11.06
CA LEU A 15 -0.32 4.27 -10.07
C LEU A 15 -0.21 5.80 -10.13
N PHE A 16 1.01 6.34 -10.19
CA PHE A 16 1.26 7.77 -10.26
C PHE A 16 0.72 8.42 -11.55
N PHE A 17 0.76 7.70 -12.68
CA PHE A 17 0.21 8.18 -13.96
C PHE A 17 -1.31 8.00 -14.10
N GLY A 18 -2.04 7.81 -13.00
CA GLY A 18 -3.51 7.81 -12.99
C GLY A 18 -4.15 6.43 -12.98
N MET A 19 -3.39 5.34 -12.89
CA MET A 19 -3.92 3.97 -12.78
C MET A 19 -4.00 3.48 -11.32
N ALA A 20 -4.22 4.38 -10.37
CA ALA A 20 -4.12 4.05 -8.95
C ALA A 20 -5.03 2.91 -8.52
N ILE A 21 -6.33 2.98 -8.83
CA ILE A 21 -7.29 1.96 -8.38
C ILE A 21 -7.01 0.59 -9.02
N PRO A 22 -6.86 0.45 -10.36
CA PRO A 22 -6.55 -0.85 -10.96
C PRO A 22 -5.24 -1.47 -10.46
N VAL A 23 -4.21 -0.63 -10.20
CA VAL A 23 -2.93 -1.11 -9.66
C VAL A 23 -3.10 -1.60 -8.22
N LEU A 24 -3.78 -0.85 -7.36
CA LEU A 24 -4.05 -1.27 -5.98
C LEU A 24 -4.84 -2.58 -5.96
N GLU A 25 -5.92 -2.68 -6.73
CA GLU A 25 -6.73 -3.91 -6.83
C GLU A 25 -5.89 -5.09 -7.32
N LYS A 26 -5.00 -4.87 -8.30
CA LYS A 26 -4.10 -5.92 -8.80
C LYS A 26 -3.12 -6.40 -7.73
N ILE A 27 -2.46 -5.49 -7.01
CA ILE A 27 -1.49 -5.84 -5.96
C ILE A 27 -2.20 -6.52 -4.79
N VAL A 28 -3.34 -5.99 -4.34
CA VAL A 28 -4.18 -6.60 -3.29
C VAL A 28 -4.64 -7.99 -3.70
N GLY A 29 -5.08 -8.17 -4.95
CA GLY A 29 -5.51 -9.46 -5.47
C GLY A 29 -4.38 -10.48 -5.51
N MET A 30 -3.19 -10.07 -5.97
CA MET A 30 -2.00 -10.93 -5.94
C MET A 30 -1.59 -11.29 -4.51
N PHE A 31 -1.68 -10.34 -3.58
CA PHE A 31 -1.36 -10.56 -2.17
C PHE A 31 -2.28 -11.60 -1.55
N LYS A 32 -3.60 -11.42 -1.70
CA LYS A 32 -4.61 -12.37 -1.19
C LYS A 32 -4.47 -13.78 -1.78
N SER A 33 -3.97 -13.87 -3.01
CA SER A 33 -3.78 -15.15 -3.72
C SER A 33 -2.41 -15.79 -3.45
N GLY A 34 -1.52 -15.13 -2.67
CA GLY A 34 -0.17 -15.61 -2.40
C GLY A 34 0.80 -15.55 -3.59
N TYR A 35 0.47 -14.79 -4.65
CA TYR A 35 1.32 -14.65 -5.84
C TYR A 35 2.46 -13.62 -5.69
N ILE A 36 2.42 -12.81 -4.64
CA ILE A 36 3.43 -11.79 -4.35
C ILE A 36 3.85 -11.89 -2.89
N ASP A 37 5.16 -11.83 -2.66
CA ASP A 37 5.74 -11.85 -1.32
C ASP A 37 5.30 -10.64 -0.49
N VAL A 38 5.03 -10.88 0.79
CA VAL A 38 4.70 -9.86 1.80
C VAL A 38 5.70 -8.71 1.80
N SER A 39 7.00 -9.01 1.63
CA SER A 39 8.06 -7.99 1.61
C SER A 39 7.95 -7.04 0.40
N LEU A 40 7.48 -7.54 -0.75
CA LEU A 40 7.26 -6.72 -1.95
C LEU A 40 5.96 -5.90 -1.85
N VAL A 41 4.93 -6.46 -1.22
CA VAL A 41 3.68 -5.72 -0.93
C VAL A 41 3.96 -4.60 0.06
N ARG A 42 4.79 -4.84 1.09
CA ARG A 42 5.22 -3.82 2.04
C ARG A 42 6.00 -2.71 1.33
N TYR A 43 6.97 -3.09 0.50
CA TYR A 43 7.73 -2.15 -0.31
C TYR A 43 6.81 -1.28 -1.17
N PHE A 44 5.90 -1.89 -1.93
CA PHE A 44 4.90 -1.18 -2.72
C PHE A 44 4.06 -0.21 -1.87
N GLY A 45 3.53 -0.67 -0.73
CA GLY A 45 2.68 0.15 0.14
C GLY A 45 3.42 1.37 0.70
N ILE A 46 4.69 1.21 1.08
CA ILE A 46 5.54 2.31 1.55
C ILE A 46 5.75 3.34 0.43
N GLU A 47 6.19 2.92 -0.75
CA GLU A 47 6.44 3.81 -1.89
C GLU A 47 5.18 4.58 -2.28
N VAL A 48 4.02 3.91 -2.30
CA VAL A 48 2.75 4.58 -2.58
C VAL A 48 2.45 5.63 -1.54
N LEU A 49 2.54 5.30 -0.25
CA LEU A 49 2.25 6.23 0.85
C LEU A 49 3.24 7.41 0.90
N GLU A 50 4.48 7.23 0.47
CA GLU A 50 5.47 8.31 0.38
C GLU A 50 5.24 9.22 -0.85
N LEU A 51 4.57 8.73 -1.90
CA LEU A 51 4.28 9.49 -3.12
C LEU A 51 2.92 10.19 -3.11
N VAL A 52 1.93 9.66 -2.38
CA VAL A 52 0.59 10.23 -2.34
C VAL A 52 0.39 11.11 -1.12
N GLU A 53 -0.30 12.23 -1.32
CA GLU A 53 -0.67 13.15 -0.25
C GLU A 53 -2.19 13.27 -0.13
N GLN A 54 -2.64 13.74 1.03
CA GLN A 54 -4.05 14.03 1.29
C GLN A 54 -4.57 15.22 0.43
N PRO A 55 -5.88 15.28 0.12
CA PRO A 55 -6.95 14.37 0.53
C PRO A 55 -7.05 13.10 -0.33
N TYR A 56 -7.28 11.95 0.31
CA TYR A 56 -7.50 10.68 -0.38
C TYR A 56 -8.97 10.51 -0.80
N SER A 57 -9.20 9.91 -1.96
CA SER A 57 -10.54 9.51 -2.35
C SER A 57 -11.02 8.29 -1.56
N PRO A 58 -12.33 8.13 -1.29
CA PRO A 58 -12.86 6.96 -0.61
C PRO A 58 -12.50 5.63 -1.31
N GLN A 59 -12.46 5.64 -2.64
CA GLN A 59 -12.07 4.47 -3.44
C GLN A 59 -10.60 4.10 -3.21
N PHE A 60 -9.72 5.09 -3.16
CA PHE A 60 -8.30 4.87 -2.89
C PHE A 60 -8.09 4.31 -1.48
N ILE A 61 -8.75 4.89 -0.48
CA ILE A 61 -8.71 4.41 0.90
C ILE A 61 -9.16 2.95 0.96
N SER A 62 -10.33 2.64 0.39
CA SER A 62 -10.87 1.28 0.38
C SER A 62 -9.95 0.27 -0.31
N ALA A 63 -9.28 0.67 -1.39
CA ALA A 63 -8.36 -0.19 -2.12
C ALA A 63 -7.02 -0.41 -1.39
N LEU A 64 -6.49 0.59 -0.69
CA LEU A 64 -5.20 0.51 0.00
C LEU A 64 -5.30 -0.10 1.40
N LEU A 65 -6.44 0.08 2.09
CA LEU A 65 -6.67 -0.41 3.45
C LEU A 65 -6.30 -1.87 3.68
N PRO A 66 -6.70 -2.85 2.83
CA PRO A 66 -6.42 -4.27 3.06
C PRO A 66 -4.93 -4.60 3.20
N ILE A 67 -4.06 -3.76 2.62
CA ILE A 67 -2.61 -3.89 2.73
C ILE A 67 -2.11 -3.23 4.02
N VAL A 68 -2.49 -1.97 4.26
CA VAL A 68 -1.96 -1.19 5.39
C VAL A 68 -2.46 -1.70 6.75
N THR A 69 -3.66 -2.30 6.80
CA THR A 69 -4.18 -2.91 8.04
C THR A 69 -3.63 -4.31 8.30
N ASN A 70 -2.96 -4.94 7.33
CA ASN A 70 -2.46 -6.29 7.48
C ASN A 70 -1.17 -6.30 8.29
N LYS A 71 -1.18 -6.96 9.45
CA LYS A 71 -0.05 -6.99 10.41
C LYS A 71 1.21 -7.69 9.89
N GLU A 72 1.09 -8.56 8.88
CA GLU A 72 2.25 -9.19 8.24
C GLU A 72 2.95 -8.21 7.29
N VAL A 73 2.16 -7.34 6.65
CA VAL A 73 2.68 -6.31 5.75
C VAL A 73 3.15 -5.10 6.54
N PHE A 74 2.32 -4.53 7.40
CA PHE A 74 2.64 -3.38 8.24
C PHE A 74 2.61 -3.80 9.71
N ASP A 75 3.78 -4.17 10.21
CA ASP A 75 4.00 -4.45 11.62
C ASP A 75 4.36 -3.16 12.39
N ARG A 76 4.51 -3.28 13.71
CA ARG A 76 4.88 -2.16 14.59
C ARG A 76 6.19 -1.49 14.14
N ALA A 77 7.19 -2.29 13.78
CA ALA A 77 8.48 -1.77 13.34
C ALA A 77 8.39 -0.98 12.02
N THR A 78 7.51 -1.40 11.12
CA THR A 78 7.23 -0.69 9.86
C THR A 78 6.58 0.65 10.13
N PHE A 79 5.59 0.71 11.03
CA PHE A 79 4.95 1.98 11.42
C PHE A 79 5.89 2.94 12.16
N GLU A 80 6.84 2.41 12.94
CA GLU A 80 7.86 3.23 13.61
C GLU A 80 8.87 3.82 12.60
N LYS A 81 9.18 3.10 11.52
CA LYS A 81 10.09 3.58 10.46
C LYS A 81 9.41 4.52 9.46
N HIS A 82 8.12 4.30 9.17
CA HIS A 82 7.36 5.06 8.18
C HIS A 82 6.17 5.73 8.86
N PRO A 83 6.33 6.93 9.44
CA PRO A 83 5.27 7.63 10.16
C PRO A 83 4.06 7.94 9.28
N ILE A 84 4.25 8.10 7.96
CA ILE A 84 3.17 8.33 7.00
C ILE A 84 2.16 7.18 6.95
N ALA A 85 2.61 5.93 7.12
CA ALA A 85 1.72 4.78 7.18
C ALA A 85 0.86 4.80 8.45
N LYS A 86 1.44 5.26 9.56
CA LYS A 86 0.73 5.42 10.82
C LYS A 86 -0.29 6.55 10.72
N GLU A 87 0.07 7.67 10.11
CA GLU A 87 -0.84 8.79 9.85
C GLU A 87 -2.02 8.35 8.97
N PHE A 88 -1.75 7.64 7.87
CA PHE A 88 -2.79 7.08 7.01
C PHE A 88 -3.76 6.18 7.79
N MET A 89 -3.26 5.31 8.67
CA MET A 89 -4.13 4.49 9.52
C MET A 89 -4.96 5.33 10.50
N LEU A 90 -4.36 6.30 11.18
CA LEU A 90 -5.06 7.12 12.16
C LEU A 90 -6.20 7.93 11.53
N LEU A 91 -5.94 8.51 10.36
CA LEU A 91 -6.92 9.33 9.64
C LEU A 91 -8.06 8.50 9.04
N ASN A 92 -7.77 7.30 8.55
CA ASN A 92 -8.71 6.55 7.73
C ASN A 92 -9.31 5.30 8.41
N CYS A 93 -8.72 4.81 9.51
CA CYS A 93 -9.25 3.69 10.31
C CYS A 93 -9.84 4.13 11.65
N GLY A 94 -9.54 5.34 12.12
CA GLY A 94 -9.85 5.84 13.47
C GLY A 94 -11.33 6.03 13.83
N ASN A 95 -12.26 5.67 12.96
CA ASN A 95 -13.71 5.75 13.21
C ASN A 95 -14.44 4.39 13.20
N SER A 96 -13.74 3.26 13.16
CA SER A 96 -14.36 1.96 13.45
C SER A 96 -14.37 1.73 14.96
N LYS A 97 -15.35 2.35 15.64
CA LYS A 97 -15.83 1.86 16.95
C LYS A 97 -16.60 0.55 16.76
#